data_AF-A0A0H3J1S9-F1
#
_entry.id   AF-A0A0H3J1S9-F1
#
_cell.length_a   1.000
_cell.length_b   1.000
_cell.length_c   1.000
_cell.angle_alpha   90.00
_cell.angle_beta   90.00
_cell.angle_gamma   90.00
#
_symmetry.space_group_name_H-M   'P 1'
#
loop_
_entity.id
_entity.type
_entity.pdbx_description
1 polymer ?
#
loop_
_entity_poly.entity_id
_entity_poly.type
_entity_poly.pdbx_seq_one_letter_code
_entity_poly.pdbx_strand_id
1 'polypeptide(L)' 'MEDSKDRNRLEQELIEVKYRIQVLDVIENKLFQMKAIAEYVRDNDLSGEEMLGLNIKIGILRDDVIALEEECREINNI' A
#
# COMPACT_ATOMS: atom_id res chain seq x y z
N MET A 1 36.67 -3.26 14.79
CA MET A 1 35.92 -2.03 15.15
C MET A 1 35.18 -1.46 13.94
N GLU A 2 35.73 -1.58 12.73
CA GLU A 2 35.07 -1.23 11.46
C GLU A 2 34.00 -2.26 11.06
N ASP A 3 34.33 -3.55 11.15
CA ASP A 3 33.44 -4.71 10.88
C ASP A 3 32.10 -4.70 11.64
N SER A 4 32.07 -4.17 12.87
CA SER A 4 30.85 -4.07 13.67
C SER A 4 29.94 -2.93 13.23
N LYS A 5 30.50 -1.84 12.67
CA LYS A 5 29.72 -0.72 12.17
C LYS A 5 29.07 -1.07 10.83
N ASP A 6 29.80 -1.78 9.97
CA ASP A 6 29.27 -2.26 8.69
C ASP A 6 28.16 -3.28 8.90
N ARG A 7 28.33 -4.21 9.85
CA ARG A 7 27.26 -5.15 10.21
C ARG A 7 26.00 -4.44 10.72
N ASN A 8 26.15 -3.47 11.62
CA ASN A 8 25.01 -2.72 12.14
C ASN A 8 24.28 -1.94 11.03
N ARG A 9 25.01 -1.36 10.07
CA ARG A 9 24.39 -0.66 8.92
C ARG A 9 23.60 -1.63 8.05
N LEU A 10 24.18 -2.76 7.69
CA LEU A 10 23.52 -3.79 6.88
C LEU A 10 22.29 -4.37 7.57
N GLU A 11 22.31 -4.52 8.90
CA GLU A 11 21.15 -4.95 9.67
C GLU A 11 20.00 -3.93 9.63
N GLN A 12 20.31 -2.62 9.69
CA GLN A 12 19.29 -1.57 9.54
C GLN A 12 18.72 -1.53 8.11
N GLU A 13 19.57 -1.56 7.09
CA GLU A 13 19.15 -1.63 5.68
C GLU A 13 18.23 -2.86 5.44
N LEU A 14 18.55 -4.01 6.06
CA LEU A 14 17.71 -5.20 5.96
C LEU A 14 16.35 -5.03 6.63
N ILE A 15 16.28 -4.35 7.78
CA ILE A 15 15.02 -4.06 8.47
C ILE A 15 14.14 -3.15 7.61
N GLU A 16 14.71 -2.10 7.02
CA GLU A 16 14.02 -1.17 6.12
C GLU A 16 13.47 -1.88 4.87
N VAL A 17 14.28 -2.74 4.23
CA VAL A 17 13.82 -3.50 3.07
C VAL A 17 12.67 -4.45 3.44
N LYS A 18 12.77 -5.15 4.58
CA LYS A 18 11.69 -6.02 5.05
C LYS A 18 10.41 -5.24 5.33
N TYR A 19 10.54 -4.07 5.94
CA TYR A 19 9.41 -3.18 6.18
C TYR A 19 8.73 -2.76 4.87
N ARG A 20 9.52 -2.32 3.88
CA ARG A 20 9.00 -1.93 2.56
C ARG A 20 8.29 -3.07 1.84
N ILE A 21 8.79 -4.29 1.94
CA ILE A 21 8.11 -5.48 1.38
C ILE A 21 6.72 -5.64 2.02
N GLN A 22 6.63 -5.54 3.36
CA GLN A 22 5.36 -5.65 4.06
C GLN A 22 4.36 -4.55 3.66
N VAL A 23 4.83 -3.31 3.48
CA VAL A 23 3.96 -2.23 3.01
C VAL A 23 3.49 -2.47 1.58
N LEU A 24 4.36 -2.96 0.69
CA LEU A 24 3.99 -3.32 -0.67
C LEU A 24 2.93 -4.42 -0.72
N ASP A 25 3.01 -5.42 0.16
CA ASP A 25 1.97 -6.47 0.27
C ASP A 25 0.61 -5.86 0.67
N VAL A 26 0.61 -4.85 1.56
CA VAL A 26 -0.61 -4.13 1.97
C VAL A 26 -1.16 -3.28 0.81
N ILE A 27 -0.31 -2.57 0.08
CA ILE A 27 -0.69 -1.79 -1.10
C ILE A 27 -1.30 -2.72 -2.15
N GLU A 28 -0.64 -3.83 -2.46
CA GLU A 28 -1.13 -4.81 -3.43
C GLU A 28 -2.51 -5.33 -3.04
N ASN A 29 -2.73 -5.67 -1.76
CA ASN A 29 -4.04 -6.10 -1.28
C ASN A 29 -5.13 -5.04 -1.50
N LYS A 30 -4.83 -3.77 -1.23
CA LYS A 30 -5.77 -2.66 -1.46
C LYS A 30 -6.08 -2.48 -2.95
N LEU A 31 -5.08 -2.60 -3.82
CA LEU A 31 -5.28 -2.55 -5.27
C LEU A 31 -6.14 -3.72 -5.77
N PHE A 32 -5.96 -4.92 -5.23
CA PHE A 32 -6.85 -6.05 -5.53
C PHE A 32 -8.29 -5.80 -5.07
N GLN A 33 -8.50 -5.15 -3.92
CA GLN A 33 -9.84 -4.76 -3.49
C GLN A 33 -10.47 -3.73 -4.44
N MET A 34 -9.71 -2.73 -4.90
CA MET A 34 -10.19 -1.76 -5.89
C MET A 34 -10.56 -2.43 -7.21
N LYS A 35 -9.74 -3.38 -7.68
CA LYS A 35 -10.03 -4.19 -8.87
C LYS A 35 -11.32 -4.99 -8.70
N ALA A 36 -11.49 -5.67 -7.57
CA ALA A 36 -12.69 -6.46 -7.29
C ALA A 36 -13.96 -5.58 -7.29
N ILE A 37 -13.88 -4.35 -6.77
CA ILE A 37 -14.99 -3.39 -6.86
C ILE A 37 -15.29 -3.03 -8.32
N ALA A 38 -14.26 -2.72 -9.12
CA ALA A 38 -14.44 -2.39 -10.54
C ALA A 38 -15.05 -3.54 -11.34
N GLU A 39 -14.63 -4.78 -11.08
CA GLU A 39 -15.21 -5.99 -11.67
C GLU A 39 -16.68 -6.17 -11.24
N TYR A 40 -16.98 -5.98 -9.95
CA TYR A 40 -18.35 -6.05 -9.44
C TYR A 40 -19.27 -5.00 -10.10
N VAL A 41 -18.80 -3.76 -10.25
CA VAL A 41 -19.56 -2.69 -10.93
C VAL A 41 -19.79 -3.00 -12.41
N ARG A 42 -18.82 -3.62 -13.09
CA ARG A 42 -18.96 -4.01 -14.51
C ARG A 42 -20.00 -5.11 -14.69
N ASP A 43 -20.04 -6.07 -13.76
CA ASP A 43 -20.79 -7.31 -13.92
C ASP A 43 -22.20 -7.25 -13.29
N ASN A 44 -22.57 -6.15 -12.63
CA ASN A 44 -23.86 -5.98 -11.96
C ASN A 44 -24.50 -4.64 -12.29
N ASP A 45 -25.82 -4.62 -12.47
CA ASP A 45 -26.59 -3.37 -12.50
C ASP A 45 -26.75 -2.82 -11.08
N LEU A 46 -26.20 -1.63 -10.85
CA LEU A 46 -26.20 -0.98 -9.54
C LEU A 46 -27.08 0.26 -9.56
N SER A 47 -27.77 0.47 -8.44
CA SER A 47 -28.42 1.74 -8.17
C SER A 47 -27.39 2.86 -7.99
N GLY A 48 -27.84 4.11 -8.12
CA GLY A 48 -26.99 5.27 -7.87
C GLY A 48 -26.43 5.31 -6.44
N GLU A 49 -27.18 4.82 -5.46
CA GLU A 49 -26.74 4.75 -4.06
C GLU A 49 -25.64 3.69 -3.86
N GLU A 50 -25.80 2.50 -4.45
CA GLU A 50 -24.77 1.46 -4.42
C GLU A 50 -23.49 1.93 -5.12
N MET A 51 -23.62 2.57 -6.28
CA MET A 51 -22.48 3.12 -7.01
C MET A 51 -21.75 4.21 -6.21
N LEU A 52 -22.49 5.07 -5.50
CA LEU A 52 -21.91 6.07 -4.60
C LEU A 52 -21.14 5.42 -3.45
N GLY A 53 -21.71 4.40 -2.81
CA GLY A 53 -21.05 3.66 -1.72
C GLY A 53 -19.74 3.00 -2.17
N LEU A 54 -19.74 2.39 -3.36
CA LEU A 54 -18.54 1.77 -3.94
C LEU A 54 -17.47 2.82 -4.32
N ASN A 55 -17.89 3.97 -4.86
CA ASN A 55 -16.97 5.06 -5.15
C ASN A 55 -16.31 5.63 -3.89
N ILE A 56 -17.05 5.79 -2.79
CA ILE A 56 -16.49 6.19 -1.50
C ILE A 56 -15.44 5.17 -1.04
N LYS A 57 -15.75 3.87 -1.15
CA LYS A 57 -14.83 2.80 -0.77
C LYS A 57 -13.55 2.80 -1.62
N ILE A 58 -13.65 3.02 -2.93
CA ILE A 58 -12.48 3.20 -3.81
C ILE A 58 -11.67 4.42 -3.40
N GLY A 59 -12.32 5.53 -3.04
CA GLY A 59 -11.65 6.75 -2.56
C GLY A 59 -10.80 6.49 -1.32
N ILE A 60 -11.37 5.81 -0.31
CA ILE A 60 -10.65 5.43 0.91
C ILE A 60 -9.45 4.52 0.58
N LEU A 61 -9.65 3.50 -0.25
CA LEU A 61 -8.56 2.60 -0.66
C LEU A 61 -7.43 3.33 -1.38
N ARG A 62 -7.77 4.29 -2.25
CA ARG A 62 -6.80 5.14 -2.94
C ARG A 62 -6.00 5.99 -1.94
N ASP A 63 -6.68 6.67 -1.03
CA ASP A 63 -6.04 7.57 -0.08
C ASP A 63 -5.10 6.78 0.86
N ASP A 64 -5.50 5.57 1.27
CA ASP A 64 -4.62 4.66 2.02
C ASP A 64 -3.38 4.23 1.22
N VAL A 65 -3.52 3.93 -0.07
CA VAL A 65 -2.38 3.56 -0.94
C VAL A 65 -1.40 4.73 -1.06
N ILE A 66 -1.91 5.95 -1.24
CA ILE A 66 -1.09 7.17 -1.32
C ILE A 66 -0.31 7.37 -0.01
N ALA A 67 -0.98 7.26 1.14
CA ALA A 67 -0.33 7.42 2.44
C ALA A 67 0.79 6.38 2.67
N LEU A 68 0.55 5.12 2.31
CA LEU A 68 1.56 4.05 2.42
C LEU A 68 2.74 4.24 1.46
N GLU A 69 2.48 4.73 0.24
CA GLU A 69 3.55 5.09 -0.70
C GLU A 69 4.41 6.24 -0.17
N GLU A 70 3.78 7.27 0.39
CA GLU A 70 4.47 8.42 0.98
C GLU A 70 5.34 7.98 2.16
N GLU A 71 4.79 7.18 3.08
CA GLU A 71 5.51 6.61 4.21
C GLU A 71 6.75 5.81 3.75
N CYS A 72 6.58 4.94 2.75
CA CYS A 72 7.70 4.18 2.18
C CYS A 72 8.78 5.05 1.53
N ARG A 73 8.43 6.22 0.97
CA ARG A 73 9.39 7.15 0.38
C ARG A 73 10.17 7.91 1.44
N GLU A 74 9.52 8.31 2.52
CA GLU A 74 10.15 9.05 3.62
C GLU A 74 11.23 8.22 4.33
N ILE A 75 11.02 6.91 4.47
CA ILE A 75 12.01 5.98 5.04
C ILE A 75 13.32 5.96 4.21
N ASN A 76 13.28 6.23 2.90
CA ASN A 76 14.48 6.21 2.04
C ASN A 76 15.30 7.51 2.06
N ASN A 77 14.86 8.54 2.78
CA ASN A 77 15.53 9.86 2.82
C ASN A 77 16.33 10.11 4.13
N ILE A 78 16.61 9.06 4.90
CA ILE A 78 17.39 9.09 6.16
C ILE A 78 18.70 8.32 5.96
#